data_AF-A0A916JH90-F1
#
_entry.id   AF-A0A916JH90-F1
#
_cell.length_a   1.000
_cell.length_b   1.000
_cell.length_c   1.000
_cell.angle_alpha   90.00
_cell.angle_beta   90.00
_cell.angle_gamma   90.00
#
_symmetry.space_group_name_H-M   'P 1'
#
loop_
_entity.id
_entity.type
_entity.pdbx_description
1 polymer ?
#
loop_
_entity_poly.entity_id
_entity_poly.type
_entity_poly.pdbx_seq_one_letter_code
_entity_poly.pdbx_strand_id
1 'polypeptide(L)'
;MSENSSGTIAGQIFAAKNGIFLSKKTYPYKPATLKNTKNNKWYIAYYIYSEKKNKLVRRKRFVIGSTVQQKKEFAKQEIQIINELLRNGGHIDPIKEFRKQAEVPWVIALYFNILHDSINPTENLQLQ
;
A
#
# COMPACT_ATOMS: atom_id res chain seq x y z
N MET A 1 -18.94 -7.14 -13.49
CA MET A 1 -17.86 -6.27 -14.01
C MET A 1 -16.95 -5.95 -12.82
N SER A 2 -15.69 -6.39 -12.84
CA SER A 2 -14.74 -6.13 -11.74
C SER A 2 -14.08 -4.79 -12.01
N GLU A 3 -14.34 -3.79 -11.17
CA GLU A 3 -13.60 -2.53 -11.21
C GLU A 3 -12.11 -2.81 -10.97
N ASN A 4 -11.26 -2.27 -11.85
CA ASN A 4 -9.80 -2.43 -11.76
C ASN A 4 -9.23 -1.56 -10.62
N SER A 5 -9.14 -2.13 -9.41
CA SER A 5 -8.47 -1.62 -8.20
C SER A 5 -7.09 -0.97 -8.43
N SER A 6 -6.34 -1.43 -9.41
CA SER A 6 -5.00 -0.99 -9.83
C SER A 6 -5.03 0.32 -10.60
N GLY A 7 -6.16 0.61 -11.27
CA GLY A 7 -6.47 1.92 -11.82
C GLY A 7 -6.97 2.91 -10.78
N THR A 8 -7.35 2.43 -9.59
CA THR A 8 -7.82 3.31 -8.51
C THR A 8 -6.66 4.03 -7.83
N ILE A 9 -6.95 5.22 -7.28
CA ILE A 9 -6.01 6.03 -6.49
C ILE A 9 -5.43 5.20 -5.32
N ALA A 10 -6.25 4.37 -4.67
CA ALA A 10 -5.81 3.52 -3.57
C ALA A 10 -4.75 2.48 -4.01
N GLY A 11 -4.95 1.84 -5.16
CA GLY A 11 -3.99 0.89 -5.73
C GLY A 11 -2.66 1.54 -6.10
N GLN A 12 -2.70 2.72 -6.71
CA GLN A 12 -1.51 3.50 -7.07
C GLN A 12 -0.72 3.95 -5.84
N ILE A 13 -1.41 4.46 -4.81
CA ILE A 13 -0.78 4.84 -3.53
C ILE A 13 -0.14 3.63 -2.84
N PHE A 14 -0.83 2.49 -2.81
CA PHE A 14 -0.29 1.26 -2.24
C PHE A 14 0.98 0.82 -2.98
N ALA A 15 0.94 0.81 -4.31
CA ALA A 15 2.06 0.41 -5.14
C ALA A 15 3.28 1.32 -4.87
N ALA A 16 3.08 2.63 -4.88
CA ALA A 16 4.12 3.62 -4.59
C ALA A 16 4.73 3.44 -3.20
N LYS A 17 3.90 3.31 -2.15
CA LYS A 17 4.37 3.12 -0.76
C LYS A 17 5.18 1.83 -0.57
N ASN A 18 4.92 0.79 -1.36
CA ASN A 18 5.55 -0.51 -1.22
C ASN A 18 6.69 -0.76 -2.23
N GLY A 19 6.95 0.21 -3.12
CA GLY A 19 7.94 0.07 -4.20
C GLY A 19 7.55 -1.03 -5.20
N ILE A 20 6.26 -1.12 -5.49
CA ILE A 20 5.70 -2.03 -6.48
C ILE A 20 5.50 -1.24 -7.77
N PHE A 21 5.98 -1.80 -8.88
CA PHE A 21 5.84 -1.25 -10.21
C PHE A 21 4.91 -2.13 -11.03
N LEU A 22 4.13 -1.50 -11.90
CA LEU A 22 3.28 -2.19 -12.86
C LEU A 22 4.00 -2.20 -14.22
N SER A 23 3.92 -3.32 -14.92
CA SER A 23 4.39 -3.42 -16.29
C SER A 23 3.44 -4.28 -17.11
N LYS A 24 3.56 -4.22 -18.43
CA LYS A 24 2.84 -5.12 -19.34
C LYS A 24 3.29 -6.58 -19.23
N LYS A 25 4.46 -6.85 -18.63
CA LYS A 25 4.98 -8.20 -18.40
C LYS A 25 4.29 -8.83 -17.20
N THR A 26 3.95 -10.10 -17.34
CA THR A 26 3.48 -10.94 -16.24
C THR A 26 4.66 -11.50 -15.47
N TYR A 27 4.58 -11.43 -14.14
CA TYR A 27 5.58 -11.99 -13.24
C TYR A 27 4.96 -13.09 -12.39
N PRO A 28 5.72 -14.12 -12.00
CA PRO A 28 5.22 -15.08 -11.03
C PRO A 28 4.97 -14.37 -9.69
N TYR A 29 3.91 -14.77 -8.99
CA TYR A 29 3.58 -14.26 -7.66
C TYR A 29 2.87 -15.34 -6.85
N LYS A 30 2.79 -15.15 -5.52
CA LYS A 30 1.85 -15.90 -4.67
C LYS A 30 0.83 -14.94 -4.08
N PRO A 31 -0.48 -15.28 -4.16
CA PRO A 31 -1.54 -14.37 -3.77
C PRO A 31 -1.45 -13.99 -2.29
N ALA A 32 -1.99 -12.81 -1.99
CA ALA A 32 -2.09 -12.27 -0.66
C ALA A 32 -3.04 -13.10 0.21
N THR A 33 -2.56 -13.45 1.40
CA THR A 33 -3.32 -14.22 2.38
C THR A 33 -3.23 -13.58 3.75
N LEU A 34 -4.34 -13.59 4.49
CA LEU A 34 -4.38 -13.15 5.86
C LEU A 34 -3.70 -14.19 6.76
N LYS A 35 -2.84 -13.73 7.65
CA LYS A 35 -2.13 -14.54 8.64
C LYS A 35 -2.33 -13.92 10.02
N ASN A 36 -2.49 -14.79 11.01
CA ASN A 36 -2.48 -14.43 12.41
C ASN A 36 -1.23 -15.05 13.07
N THR A 37 -0.64 -14.34 14.03
CA THR A 37 0.44 -14.85 14.88
C THR A 37 -0.11 -15.21 16.26
N LYS A 38 0.65 -15.96 17.05
CA LYS A 38 0.27 -16.27 18.44
C LYS A 38 0.04 -15.03 19.31
N ASN A 39 0.63 -13.88 18.95
CA ASN A 39 0.51 -12.61 19.69
C ASN A 39 -0.62 -11.70 19.17
N ASN A 40 -1.65 -12.25 18.53
CA ASN A 40 -2.77 -11.49 17.95
C ASN A 40 -2.36 -10.40 16.93
N LYS A 41 -1.16 -10.47 16.37
CA LYS A 41 -0.72 -9.59 15.29
C LYS A 41 -1.18 -10.19 13.96
N TRP A 42 -2.13 -9.52 13.33
CA TRP A 42 -2.69 -9.88 12.03
C TRP A 42 -1.88 -9.17 10.95
N TYR A 43 -1.52 -9.92 9.91
CA TYR A 43 -0.80 -9.38 8.77
C TYR A 43 -1.17 -10.12 7.50
N ILE A 44 -1.12 -9.41 6.39
CA ILE A 44 -1.27 -9.96 5.05
C ILE A 44 0.11 -10.34 4.55
N ALA A 45 0.27 -11.56 4.08
CA ALA A 45 1.49 -12.07 3.48
C ALA A 45 1.27 -12.36 1.99
N TYR A 46 2.19 -11.89 1.15
CA TYR A 46 2.20 -12.15 -0.29
C TYR A 46 3.64 -12.31 -0.78
N TYR A 47 3.80 -12.93 -1.95
CA TYR A 47 5.08 -13.05 -2.62
C TYR A 47 5.03 -12.34 -3.95
N ILE A 48 5.95 -11.42 -4.15
CA ILE A 48 6.07 -10.59 -5.35
C ILE A 48 7.44 -10.83 -5.99
N TYR A 49 7.50 -10.87 -7.31
CA TYR A 49 8.76 -11.05 -8.01
C TYR A 49 9.65 -9.82 -7.86
N SER A 50 10.93 -10.05 -7.57
CA SER A 50 11.96 -9.02 -7.65
C SER A 50 12.85 -9.32 -8.83
N GLU A 51 12.91 -8.40 -9.78
CA GLU A 51 13.78 -8.54 -10.95
C GLU A 51 15.25 -8.50 -10.53
N LYS A 52 15.61 -7.60 -9.62
CA LYS A 52 16.96 -7.51 -9.05
C LYS A 52 17.46 -8.84 -8.49
N LYS A 53 16.61 -9.51 -7.70
CA LYS A 53 16.97 -10.75 -7.00
C LYS A 53 16.65 -12.00 -7.81
N ASN A 54 16.04 -11.82 -8.99
CA ASN A 54 15.54 -12.86 -9.85
C ASN A 54 14.73 -13.95 -9.11
N LYS A 55 13.93 -13.53 -8.13
CA LYS A 55 13.17 -14.46 -7.26
C LYS A 55 11.96 -13.82 -6.62
N LEU A 56 11.07 -14.67 -6.12
CA LEU A 56 9.95 -14.26 -5.27
C LEU A 56 10.44 -13.76 -3.91
N VAL A 57 10.02 -12.55 -3.55
CA VAL A 57 10.29 -11.94 -2.26
C VAL A 57 9.01 -11.87 -1.46
N ARG A 58 9.06 -12.36 -0.22
CA ARG A 58 7.94 -12.26 0.71
C ARG A 58 7.81 -10.82 1.21
N ARG A 59 6.59 -10.27 1.13
CA ARG A 59 6.22 -9.00 1.76
C ARG A 59 5.12 -9.22 2.80
N LYS A 60 5.08 -8.32 3.79
CA LYS A 60 4.11 -8.33 4.88
C LYS A 60 3.48 -6.94 5.00
N ARG A 61 2.17 -6.90 5.19
CA ARG A 61 1.41 -5.69 5.50
C ARG A 61 0.64 -5.93 6.80
N PHE A 62 0.89 -5.15 7.84
CA PHE A 62 0.15 -5.29 9.08
C PHE A 62 -1.28 -4.80 8.93
N VAL A 63 -2.21 -5.55 9.51
CA VAL A 63 -3.64 -5.22 9.52
C VAL A 63 -3.90 -4.24 10.65
N ILE A 64 -4.66 -3.19 10.35
CA ILE A 64 -5.05 -2.14 11.30
C ILE A 64 -6.50 -2.37 11.71
N GLY A 65 -6.83 -2.08 12.98
CA GLY A 65 -8.18 -2.18 13.51
C GLY A 65 -8.19 -2.54 14.99
N SER A 66 -9.15 -2.01 15.72
CA SER A 66 -9.30 -2.26 17.16
C SER A 66 -10.10 -3.52 17.44
N THR A 67 -11.06 -3.86 16.57
CA THR A 67 -11.89 -5.07 16.69
C THR A 67 -11.53 -6.13 15.65
N VAL A 68 -11.88 -7.39 15.92
CA VAL A 68 -11.69 -8.50 14.96
C VAL A 68 -12.42 -8.22 13.65
N GLN A 69 -13.62 -7.64 13.71
CA GLN A 69 -14.40 -7.31 12.52
C GLN A 69 -13.72 -6.23 11.67
N GLN A 70 -13.24 -5.15 12.29
CA GLN A 70 -12.47 -4.11 11.59
C GLN A 70 -11.21 -4.67 10.93
N LYS A 71 -10.48 -5.55 11.64
CA LYS A 71 -9.28 -6.21 11.10
C LYS A 71 -9.62 -7.08 9.88
N LYS A 72 -10.73 -7.82 9.90
CA LYS A 72 -11.17 -8.64 8.77
C LYS A 72 -11.55 -7.78 7.57
N GLU A 73 -12.29 -6.70 7.78
CA GLU A 73 -12.71 -5.80 6.70
C GLU A 73 -11.51 -5.10 6.05
N PHE A 74 -10.62 -4.53 6.87
CA PHE A 74 -9.36 -3.96 6.38
C PHE A 74 -8.54 -4.99 5.59
N ALA A 75 -8.43 -6.21 6.13
CA ALA A 75 -7.67 -7.26 5.47
C ALA A 75 -8.27 -7.66 4.11
N LYS A 76 -9.59 -7.74 4.03
CA LYS A 76 -10.32 -8.08 2.80
C LYS A 76 -10.03 -7.05 1.70
N GLN A 77 -10.14 -5.76 2.03
CA GLN A 77 -9.91 -4.66 1.09
C GLN A 77 -8.46 -4.64 0.60
N GLU A 78 -7.49 -4.73 1.51
CA GLU A 78 -6.06 -4.72 1.15
C GLU A 78 -5.66 -5.97 0.35
N ILE A 79 -6.20 -7.15 0.68
CA ILE A 79 -5.96 -8.38 -0.09
C ILE A 79 -6.43 -8.23 -1.53
N GLN A 80 -7.62 -7.64 -1.74
CA GLN A 80 -8.15 -7.41 -3.08
C GLN A 80 -7.22 -6.49 -3.88
N ILE A 81 -6.81 -5.36 -3.29
CA ILE A 81 -5.89 -4.40 -3.91
C ILE A 81 -4.56 -5.07 -4.27
N ILE A 82 -3.94 -5.79 -3.32
CA ILE A 82 -2.66 -6.47 -3.54
C ILE A 82 -2.77 -7.51 -4.66
N ASN A 83 -3.81 -8.36 -4.62
CA ASN A 83 -3.98 -9.41 -5.62
C ASN A 83 -4.23 -8.84 -7.01
N GLU A 84 -4.88 -7.69 -7.13
CA GLU A 84 -5.05 -7.05 -8.41
C GLU A 84 -3.74 -6.44 -8.93
N LEU A 85 -2.98 -5.75 -8.08
CA LEU A 85 -1.65 -5.25 -8.45
C LEU A 85 -0.73 -6.38 -8.92
N LEU A 86 -0.74 -7.53 -8.24
CA LEU A 86 0.06 -8.69 -8.62
C LEU A 86 -0.41 -9.29 -9.95
N ARG A 87 -1.72 -9.42 -10.17
CA ARG A 87 -2.29 -9.88 -11.45
C ARG A 87 -1.88 -8.98 -12.61
N ASN A 88 -1.78 -7.68 -12.38
CA ASN A 88 -1.49 -6.68 -13.39
C ASN A 88 0.02 -6.43 -13.58
N GLY A 89 0.86 -7.44 -13.34
CA GLY A 89 2.30 -7.36 -13.58
C GLY A 89 3.08 -6.63 -12.49
N GLY A 90 2.54 -6.59 -11.26
CA GLY A 90 3.20 -6.04 -10.08
C GLY A 90 4.53 -6.74 -9.78
N HIS A 91 5.63 -5.98 -9.77
CA HIS A 91 6.97 -6.47 -9.46
C HIS A 91 7.80 -5.43 -8.68
N ILE A 92 8.97 -5.86 -8.19
CA ILE A 92 9.97 -4.99 -7.55
C ILE A 92 11.14 -4.79 -8.52
N ASP A 93 11.34 -3.54 -8.95
CA ASP A 93 12.42 -3.12 -9.86
C ASP A 93 13.73 -2.81 -9.07
N PRO A 94 14.92 -3.23 -9.56
CA PRO A 94 16.23 -2.85 -9.02
C PRO A 94 16.48 -1.34 -8.86
N ILE A 95 15.96 -0.48 -9.75
CA ILE A 95 16.41 0.91 -9.91
C ILE A 95 16.06 1.79 -8.69
N LYS A 96 15.16 1.35 -7.79
CA LYS A 96 14.71 2.15 -6.63
C LYS A 96 14.75 1.44 -5.27
N GLU A 97 15.60 0.42 -5.07
CA GLU A 97 16.04 0.11 -3.69
C GLU A 97 16.71 1.33 -3.01
N PHE A 98 17.11 2.35 -3.79
CA PHE A 98 17.66 3.64 -3.34
C PHE A 98 16.79 4.45 -2.36
N ARG A 99 15.46 4.29 -2.34
CA ARG A 99 14.60 5.03 -1.37
C ARG A 99 14.52 4.40 0.02
N LYS A 100 15.21 3.29 0.27
CA LYS A 100 15.37 2.75 1.63
C LYS A 100 16.59 3.31 2.37
N GLN A 101 17.49 4.04 1.70
CA GLN A 101 18.71 4.57 2.32
C GLN A 101 18.94 6.07 2.06
N ALA A 102 18.40 6.65 1.00
CA ALA A 102 18.42 8.10 0.82
C ALA A 102 16.99 8.64 1.00
N GLU A 103 16.81 9.39 2.09
CA GLU A 103 16.01 10.60 2.09
C GLU A 103 14.57 10.49 1.54
N VAL A 104 13.59 10.56 2.44
CA VAL A 104 12.26 11.09 2.11
C VAL A 104 12.12 12.47 2.74
N PRO A 105 12.80 13.53 2.26
CA PRO A 105 12.64 14.87 2.78
C PRO A 105 11.62 15.60 1.89
N TRP A 106 10.86 16.49 2.51
CA TRP A 106 10.03 17.55 1.93
C TRP A 106 8.83 17.20 1.01
N VAL A 107 8.88 16.24 0.08
CA VAL A 107 7.77 16.06 -0.90
C VAL A 107 6.48 15.54 -0.26
N ILE A 108 6.58 14.67 0.75
CA ILE A 108 5.41 14.21 1.53
C ILE A 108 4.91 15.31 2.48
N ALA A 109 5.81 16.13 3.04
CA ALA A 109 5.43 17.26 3.89
C ALA A 109 4.69 18.34 3.09
N LEU A 110 5.11 18.60 1.83
CA LEU A 110 4.42 19.51 0.92
C LEU A 110 2.99 19.03 0.62
N TYR A 111 2.80 17.73 0.42
CA TYR A 111 1.47 17.16 0.16
C TYR A 111 0.54 17.16 1.38
N PHE A 112 1.09 17.06 2.60
CA PHE A 112 0.27 17.16 3.82
C PHE A 112 -0.12 18.60 4.17
N ASN A 113 0.74 19.60 3.91
CA ASN A 113 0.38 21.01 4.12
C ASN A 113 -0.70 21.49 3.14
N ILE A 114 -0.66 21.06 1.87
CA ILE A 114 -1.67 21.46 0.88
C ILE A 114 -3.05 20.85 1.17
N LEU A 115 -3.11 19.70 1.86
CA LEU A 115 -4.39 19.05 2.21
C LEU A 115 -4.94 19.47 3.59
N HIS A 116 -4.15 20.08 4.47
CA HIS A 116 -4.64 20.57 5.77
C HIS A 116 -5.22 21.99 5.72
N ASP A 117 -4.85 22.80 4.74
CA ASP A 117 -5.40 24.16 4.58
C ASP A 117 -6.77 24.21 3.86
N SER A 118 -7.31 23.07 3.41
CA SER A 118 -8.63 23.01 2.75
C SER A 118 -9.79 22.57 3.65
N ILE A 119 -9.55 22.39 4.96
CA ILE A 119 -10.60 22.12 5.96
C ILE A 119 -10.40 23.04 7.16
N ASN A 120 -10.74 24.32 7.01
CA ASN A 120 -11.50 25.15 7.97
C ASN A 120 -11.36 26.65 7.62
N PRO A 121 -12.43 27.28 7.11
CA PRO A 121 -12.58 28.70 7.34
C PRO A 121 -13.99 29.01 7.83
N THR A 122 -14.35 28.62 9.06
CA THR A 122 -15.38 29.37 9.80
C THR A 122 -15.36 29.08 11.29
N GLU A 123 -15.65 30.14 12.06
CA GLU A 123 -15.91 30.19 13.51
C GLU A 123 -14.70 30.39 14.45
N ASN A 124 -14.29 31.66 14.60
CA ASN A 124 -14.74 32.48 15.74
C ASN A 124 -13.97 33.81 15.78
N LEU A 125 -14.63 34.87 15.33
CA LEU A 125 -14.33 36.25 15.73
C LEU A 125 -15.65 36.85 16.24
N GLN A 126 -15.98 36.49 17.48
CA GLN A 126 -16.80 37.33 18.35
C GLN A 126 -16.09 37.46 19.69
N LEU A 127 -16.19 38.69 20.24
CA LEU A 127 -15.73 39.18 21.54
C LEU A 127 -14.23 39.55 21.53
N GLN A 128 -13.80 40.81 21.65
CA GLN A 128 -14.41 42.05 22.20
C GLN A 128 -13.90 43.28 21.42
#